data_AF-A0A357T7G7-F1
#
_entry.id   AF-A0A357T7G7-F1
#
_cell.length_a   1.000
_cell.length_b   1.000
_cell.length_c   1.000
_cell.angle_alpha   90.00
_cell.angle_beta   90.00
_cell.angle_gamma   90.00
#
_symmetry.space_group_name_H-M   'P 1'
#
loop_
_entity.id
_entity.type
_entity.pdbx_description
1 polymer ?
#
loop_
_entity_poly.entity_id
_entity_poly.type
_entity_poly.pdbx_seq_one_letter_code
_entity_poly.pdbx_strand_id
1 'polypeptide(L)'
;MIPVNVNDPSHTLKIHGKEILRESIFFDLEHYLYKEPIAIGVFGAAVYNETEEAVVTTQYMIENKKDAKAVLEMTKTYFEEMKSLGKKYLVTFSGNNDFLVINHLFHKYHIHYDFSEEFVLVDLQKEYEKKFQKNIGLKNLEKLHHIEREGALISGMTLAKTFSKIIKDRGYIERMPREKIEKILKYNEDDVVNLFNIMNQWEDVTQEDVMALEEKLLQEKMEKLALKAMMEEEKEEKAKNTTEEFGYSS
;
A
#
# COMPACT_ATOMS: atom_id res chain seq x y z
N MET A 1 -5.57 17.20 3.58
CA MET A 1 -5.08 17.32 4.97
C MET A 1 -6.05 16.61 5.87
N ILE A 2 -5.55 15.79 6.78
CA ILE A 2 -6.36 14.93 7.66
C ILE A 2 -5.95 15.27 9.09
N PRO A 3 -6.83 15.86 9.91
CA PRO A 3 -6.53 16.14 11.31
C PRO A 3 -6.18 14.86 12.07
N VAL A 4 -5.14 14.91 12.91
CA VAL A 4 -4.69 13.76 13.70
C VAL A 4 -4.29 14.18 15.10
N ASN A 5 -4.40 13.25 16.05
CA ASN A 5 -3.80 13.41 17.38
C ASN A 5 -2.46 12.66 17.41
N VAL A 6 -1.38 13.35 17.74
CA VAL A 6 -0.08 12.71 17.95
C VAL A 6 0.01 12.23 19.39
N ASN A 7 0.23 10.93 19.55
CA ASN A 7 0.35 10.32 20.87
C ASN A 7 1.66 10.74 21.56
N ASP A 8 1.73 10.48 22.87
CA ASP A 8 2.98 10.68 23.61
C ASP A 8 4.10 9.82 22.98
N PRO A 9 5.35 10.31 22.93
CA PRO A 9 6.49 9.55 22.40
C PRO A 9 6.71 8.16 23.03
N SER A 10 6.09 7.82 24.17
CA SER A 10 6.08 6.45 24.70
C SER A 10 5.29 5.46 23.86
N HIS A 11 4.34 5.93 23.04
CA HIS A 11 3.47 5.11 22.20
C HIS A 11 3.98 4.97 20.76
N THR A 12 4.88 5.85 20.33
CA THR A 12 5.32 5.94 18.94
C THR A 12 6.54 5.06 18.64
N LEU A 13 6.70 4.67 17.38
CA LEU A 13 7.89 3.93 16.93
C LEU A 13 9.18 4.73 17.18
N LYS A 14 10.19 4.06 17.72
CA LYS A 14 11.53 4.64 17.94
C LYS A 14 12.60 3.92 17.12
N ILE A 15 13.44 4.70 16.43
CA ILE A 15 14.62 4.20 15.74
C ILE A 15 15.86 4.61 16.53
N HIS A 16 16.63 3.63 16.99
CA HIS A 16 17.79 3.84 17.87
C HIS A 16 17.46 4.69 19.12
N GLY A 17 16.27 4.46 19.70
CA GLY A 17 15.80 5.15 20.90
C GLY A 17 15.27 6.58 20.66
N LYS A 18 15.22 7.05 19.42
CA LYS A 18 14.68 8.36 19.05
C LYS A 18 13.31 8.23 18.41
N GLU A 19 12.41 9.13 18.81
CA GLU A 19 11.16 9.44 18.12
C GLU A 19 11.49 10.01 16.72
N ILE A 20 10.79 9.58 15.68
CA ILE A 20 11.09 9.95 14.29
C ILE A 20 9.87 10.46 13.50
N LEU A 21 8.65 10.36 14.03
CA LEU A 21 7.38 10.66 13.37
C LEU A 21 7.37 12.05 12.72
N ARG A 22 7.86 13.08 13.43
CA ARG A 22 7.90 14.48 12.93
C ARG A 22 8.91 14.68 11.78
N GLU A 23 9.94 13.84 11.72
CA GLU A 23 11.00 13.89 10.71
C GLU A 23 10.79 12.87 9.57
N SER A 24 9.64 12.17 9.56
CA SER A 24 9.32 11.12 8.58
C SER A 24 8.50 11.62 7.40
N ILE A 25 8.77 11.01 6.26
CA ILE A 25 7.93 10.97 5.07
C ILE A 25 7.38 9.54 4.97
N PHE A 26 6.07 9.39 4.88
CA PHE A 26 5.41 8.11 4.63
C PHE A 26 5.18 7.99 3.13
N PHE A 27 5.59 6.87 2.54
CA PHE A 27 5.69 6.74 1.09
C PHE A 27 5.18 5.38 0.61
N ASP A 28 4.40 5.42 -0.48
CA ASP A 28 3.87 4.24 -1.16
C ASP A 28 3.68 4.51 -2.67
N LEU A 29 3.86 3.48 -3.49
CA LEU A 29 3.66 3.55 -4.94
C LEU A 29 2.64 2.54 -5.42
N GLU A 30 1.72 3.00 -6.27
CA GLU A 30 0.98 2.11 -7.15
C GLU A 30 1.69 2.02 -8.49
N HIS A 31 2.29 0.87 -8.80
CA HIS A 31 3.15 0.73 -9.99
C HIS A 31 2.59 -0.20 -11.07
N TYR A 32 2.90 0.09 -12.33
CA TYR A 32 2.59 -0.78 -13.47
C TYR A 32 3.82 -1.55 -13.95
N LEU A 33 3.75 -2.88 -13.85
CA LEU A 33 4.78 -3.82 -14.26
C LEU A 33 4.31 -4.65 -15.48
N TYR A 34 5.20 -4.83 -16.46
CA TYR A 34 5.05 -5.86 -17.50
C TYR A 34 6.42 -6.35 -17.94
N LYS A 35 6.87 -7.47 -17.34
CA LYS A 35 8.25 -8.00 -17.37
C LYS A 35 9.30 -7.08 -16.74
N GLU A 36 9.21 -5.78 -16.98
CA GLU A 36 9.97 -4.70 -16.33
C GLU A 36 9.02 -3.59 -15.83
N PRO A 37 9.47 -2.71 -14.92
CA PRO A 37 8.74 -1.52 -14.55
C PRO A 37 8.50 -0.58 -15.72
N ILE A 38 7.23 -0.18 -15.93
CA ILE A 38 6.83 0.70 -17.03
C ILE A 38 6.59 2.12 -16.55
N ALA A 39 5.83 2.28 -15.47
CA ALA A 39 5.45 3.57 -14.92
C ALA A 39 5.02 3.44 -13.45
N ILE A 40 5.16 4.54 -12.73
CA ILE A 40 4.42 4.78 -11.49
C ILE A 40 3.01 5.21 -11.91
N GLY A 41 2.02 4.44 -11.48
CA GLY A 41 0.60 4.73 -11.69
C GLY A 41 0.10 5.83 -10.76
N VAL A 42 0.41 5.70 -9.47
CA VAL A 42 0.22 6.73 -8.45
C VAL A 42 1.47 6.79 -7.58
N PHE A 43 2.01 7.99 -7.42
CA PHE A 43 2.91 8.35 -6.34
C PHE A 43 2.08 8.81 -5.15
N GLY A 44 2.33 8.26 -3.96
CA GLY A 44 1.72 8.70 -2.71
C GLY A 44 2.77 9.03 -1.66
N ALA A 45 2.62 10.17 -1.01
CA ALA A 45 3.39 10.51 0.17
C ALA A 45 2.55 11.24 1.21
N ALA A 46 2.92 11.12 2.47
CA ALA A 46 2.34 11.86 3.57
C ALA A 46 3.42 12.36 4.54
N VAL A 47 3.18 13.52 5.14
CA VAL A 47 3.99 14.09 6.22
C VAL A 47 3.10 14.64 7.31
N TYR A 48 3.53 14.54 8.56
CA TYR A 48 2.88 15.27 9.64
C TYR A 48 3.30 16.75 9.63
N ASN A 49 2.30 17.63 9.72
CA ASN A 49 2.46 19.07 9.88
C ASN A 49 2.05 19.45 11.31
N GLU A 50 3.03 19.94 12.07
CA GLU A 50 2.83 20.29 13.49
C GLU A 50 1.95 21.52 13.69
N THR A 51 2.07 22.52 12.82
CA THR A 51 1.29 23.76 12.90
C THR A 51 -0.20 23.50 12.68
N GLU A 52 -0.51 22.58 11.76
CA GLU A 52 -1.88 22.25 11.38
C GLU A 52 -2.46 21.06 12.16
N GLU A 53 -1.64 20.42 13.01
CA GLU A 53 -1.96 19.15 13.70
C GLU A 53 -2.59 18.11 12.76
N ALA A 54 -2.03 18.00 11.55
CA ALA A 54 -2.63 17.24 10.46
C ALA A 54 -1.59 16.48 9.64
N VAL A 55 -2.00 15.33 9.11
CA VAL A 55 -1.28 14.64 8.05
C VAL A 55 -1.59 15.31 6.72
N VAL A 56 -0.56 15.76 6.02
CA VAL A 56 -0.63 16.35 4.69
C VAL A 56 -0.19 15.32 3.67
N THR A 57 -1.09 14.99 2.75
CA THR A 57 -0.87 14.00 1.70
C THR A 57 -0.54 14.70 0.38
N THR A 58 0.30 14.07 -0.43
CA THR A 58 0.67 14.50 -1.79
C THR A 58 0.57 13.30 -2.71
N GLN A 59 -0.17 13.44 -3.81
CA GLN A 59 -0.38 12.35 -4.76
C GLN A 59 -0.22 12.82 -6.19
N TYR A 60 0.48 12.04 -7.00
CA TYR A 60 0.59 12.27 -8.45
C TYR A 60 0.14 11.01 -9.19
N MET A 61 -0.90 11.13 -10.01
CA MET A 61 -1.42 10.04 -10.83
C MET A 61 -1.16 10.32 -12.31
N ILE A 62 -0.67 9.33 -13.04
CA ILE A 62 -0.53 9.45 -14.49
C ILE A 62 -1.90 9.52 -15.17
N GLU A 63 -2.04 10.40 -16.15
CA GLU A 63 -3.25 10.50 -16.96
C GLU A 63 -3.06 9.84 -18.32
N ASN A 64 -1.81 9.78 -18.79
CA ASN A 64 -1.42 9.09 -20.02
C ASN A 64 0.09 8.73 -20.01
N LYS A 65 0.57 8.06 -21.07
CA LYS A 65 1.97 7.63 -21.19
C LYS A 65 3.01 8.76 -21.12
N LYS A 66 2.68 9.97 -21.57
CA LYS A 66 3.63 11.10 -21.58
C LYS A 66 3.94 11.58 -20.16
N ASP A 67 3.00 11.42 -19.23
CA ASP A 67 3.13 11.87 -17.85
C ASP A 67 4.04 10.95 -17.04
N ALA A 68 4.31 9.73 -17.52
CA ALA A 68 5.13 8.75 -16.81
C ALA A 68 6.53 9.30 -16.45
N LYS A 69 7.14 10.12 -17.32
CA LYS A 69 8.39 10.82 -16.98
C LYS A 69 8.15 12.00 -16.06
N ALA A 70 7.11 12.80 -16.32
CA ALA A 70 6.79 13.99 -15.52
C ALA A 70 6.55 13.63 -14.04
N VAL A 71 5.81 12.55 -13.76
CA VAL A 71 5.59 12.04 -12.40
C VAL A 71 6.91 11.70 -11.70
N LEU A 72 7.88 11.12 -12.40
CA LEU A 72 9.19 10.81 -11.79
C LEU A 72 9.98 12.06 -11.42
N GLU A 73 9.97 13.09 -12.28
CA GLU A 73 10.61 14.38 -11.98
C GLU A 73 9.91 15.09 -10.81
N MET A 74 8.57 15.03 -10.76
CA MET A 74 7.78 15.56 -9.64
C MET A 74 8.04 14.79 -8.34
N THR A 75 8.21 13.47 -8.41
CA THR A 75 8.60 12.64 -7.26
C THR A 75 9.97 13.05 -6.74
N LYS A 76 10.97 13.20 -7.63
CA LYS A 76 12.31 13.68 -7.24
C LYS A 76 12.21 15.06 -6.55
N THR A 77 11.53 16.01 -7.19
CA THR A 77 11.37 17.38 -6.68
C THR A 77 10.72 17.36 -5.30
N TYR A 78 9.67 16.56 -5.10
CA TYR A 78 9.01 16.40 -3.81
C TYR A 78 9.99 15.96 -2.72
N PHE A 79 10.82 14.95 -2.97
CA PHE A 79 11.75 14.46 -1.97
C PHE A 79 12.89 15.46 -1.67
N GLU A 80 13.40 16.16 -2.68
CA GLU A 80 14.36 17.26 -2.50
C GLU A 80 13.77 18.39 -1.62
N GLU A 81 12.52 18.76 -1.88
CA GLU A 81 11.79 19.75 -1.07
C GLU A 81 11.61 19.26 0.38
N MET A 82 11.10 18.05 0.58
CA MET A 82 10.90 17.50 1.93
C MET A 82 12.22 17.38 2.71
N LYS A 83 13.31 17.02 2.02
CA LYS A 83 14.66 17.01 2.60
C LYS A 83 15.08 18.41 3.04
N SER A 84 14.84 19.43 2.22
CA SER A 84 15.13 20.83 2.56
C SER A 84 14.32 21.34 3.76
N LEU A 85 13.12 20.80 3.96
CA LEU A 85 12.25 21.05 5.12
C LEU A 85 12.65 20.25 6.37
N GLY A 86 13.78 19.53 6.33
CA GLY A 86 14.36 18.84 7.48
C GLY A 86 13.85 17.42 7.70
N LYS A 87 13.09 16.85 6.75
CA LYS A 87 12.72 15.43 6.82
C LYS A 87 13.96 14.55 6.62
N LYS A 88 14.07 13.49 7.42
CA LYS A 88 15.25 12.62 7.50
C LYS A 88 14.94 11.14 7.27
N TYR A 89 13.72 10.73 7.55
CA TYR A 89 13.30 9.33 7.48
C TYR A 89 12.33 9.14 6.33
N LEU A 90 12.52 8.05 5.59
CA LEU A 90 11.61 7.60 4.55
C LEU A 90 11.00 6.27 4.98
N VAL A 91 9.72 6.33 5.36
CA VAL A 91 8.97 5.22 5.94
C VAL A 91 8.12 4.57 4.86
N THR A 92 8.21 3.25 4.77
CA THR A 92 7.45 2.41 3.83
C THR A 92 6.91 1.17 4.53
N PHE A 93 6.04 0.43 3.86
CA PHE A 93 5.68 -0.94 4.26
C PHE A 93 6.10 -1.91 3.17
N SER A 94 7.07 -2.79 3.44
CA SER A 94 7.63 -3.70 2.42
C SER A 94 8.20 -2.93 1.20
N GLY A 95 8.79 -1.76 1.42
CA GLY A 95 9.16 -0.79 0.38
C GLY A 95 10.29 -1.22 -0.57
N ASN A 96 10.91 -2.39 -0.37
CA ASN A 96 11.92 -2.93 -1.29
C ASN A 96 11.40 -2.95 -2.75
N ASN A 97 10.13 -3.30 -2.97
CA ASN A 97 9.54 -3.33 -4.30
C ASN A 97 9.40 -1.93 -4.90
N ASP A 98 8.94 -0.96 -4.11
CA ASP A 98 8.77 0.42 -4.54
C ASP A 98 10.11 1.03 -4.92
N PHE A 99 11.14 0.81 -4.10
CA PHE A 99 12.50 1.27 -4.39
C PHE A 99 13.07 0.63 -5.66
N LEU A 100 12.87 -0.68 -5.87
CA LEU A 100 13.30 -1.35 -7.11
C LEU A 100 12.62 -0.75 -8.34
N VAL A 101 11.33 -0.45 -8.25
CA VAL A 101 10.55 0.15 -9.33
C VAL A 101 11.01 1.57 -9.64
N ILE A 102 11.06 2.44 -8.64
CA ILE A 102 11.41 3.85 -8.85
C ILE A 102 12.86 4.00 -9.30
N ASN A 103 13.80 3.23 -8.73
CA ASN A 103 15.21 3.28 -9.11
C ASN A 103 15.41 2.77 -10.55
N HIS A 104 14.69 1.72 -10.95
CA HIS A 104 14.71 1.26 -12.34
C HIS A 104 14.22 2.36 -13.30
N LEU A 105 13.11 3.02 -12.96
CA LEU A 105 12.53 4.07 -13.78
C LEU A 105 13.44 5.32 -13.82
N PHE A 106 14.03 5.72 -12.70
CA PHE A 106 15.00 6.82 -12.64
C PHE A 106 16.20 6.55 -13.53
N HIS A 107 16.78 5.35 -13.45
CA HIS A 107 17.86 4.93 -14.33
C HIS A 107 17.45 4.97 -15.82
N LYS A 108 16.26 4.43 -16.15
CA LYS A 108 15.71 4.41 -17.52
C LYS A 108 15.51 5.81 -18.11
N TYR A 109 15.17 6.79 -17.29
CA TYR A 109 14.93 8.17 -17.73
C TYR A 109 16.10 9.14 -17.44
N HIS A 110 17.24 8.62 -16.99
CA HIS A 110 18.44 9.38 -16.62
C HIS A 110 18.17 10.45 -15.53
N ILE A 111 17.34 10.11 -14.56
CA ILE A 111 17.07 10.92 -13.38
C ILE A 111 18.03 10.46 -12.27
N HIS A 112 18.93 11.35 -11.84
CA HIS A 112 19.89 11.06 -10.77
C HIS A 112 19.30 11.44 -9.41
N TYR A 113 19.08 10.43 -8.56
CA TYR A 113 18.63 10.57 -7.18
C TYR A 113 18.87 9.25 -6.44
N ASP A 114 19.47 9.29 -5.24
CA ASP A 114 19.67 8.11 -4.40
C ASP A 114 18.97 8.29 -3.05
N PHE A 115 17.87 7.56 -2.86
CA PHE A 115 17.09 7.61 -1.63
C PHE A 115 17.88 7.22 -0.38
N SER A 116 18.86 6.34 -0.50
CA SER A 116 19.66 5.83 0.62
C SER A 116 20.76 6.79 1.05
N GLU A 117 21.22 7.66 0.15
CA GLU A 117 22.12 8.77 0.49
C GLU A 117 21.35 9.92 1.16
N GLU A 118 20.09 10.12 0.76
CA GLU A 118 19.28 11.25 1.22
C GLU A 118 18.49 10.97 2.50
N PHE A 119 18.06 9.72 2.76
CA PHE A 119 17.19 9.39 3.87
C PHE A 119 17.61 8.12 4.61
N VAL A 120 17.26 8.08 5.90
CA VAL A 120 17.25 6.83 6.66
C VAL A 120 15.99 6.06 6.30
N LEU A 121 16.15 4.93 5.62
CA LEU A 121 15.04 4.10 5.17
C LEU A 121 14.49 3.26 6.33
N VAL A 122 13.19 3.35 6.57
CA VAL A 122 12.47 2.60 7.61
C VAL A 122 11.38 1.77 6.95
N ASP A 123 11.40 0.46 7.20
CA ASP A 123 10.41 -0.48 6.66
C ASP A 123 9.61 -1.06 7.83
N LEU A 124 8.34 -0.66 7.95
CA LEU A 124 7.49 -1.05 9.06
C LEU A 124 7.25 -2.57 9.13
N GLN A 125 7.30 -3.28 8.00
CA GLN A 125 7.21 -4.74 8.03
C GLN A 125 8.43 -5.33 8.72
N LYS A 126 9.64 -4.83 8.44
CA LYS A 126 10.88 -5.29 9.07
C LYS A 126 10.93 -4.90 10.55
N GLU A 127 10.46 -3.71 10.91
CA GLU A 127 10.39 -3.32 12.33
C GLU A 127 9.40 -4.19 13.10
N TYR A 128 8.27 -4.54 12.50
CA TYR A 128 7.31 -5.49 13.08
C TYR A 128 7.93 -6.88 13.26
N GLU A 129 8.59 -7.40 12.22
CA GLU A 129 9.28 -8.70 12.26
C GLU A 129 10.35 -8.74 13.34
N LYS A 130 11.12 -7.67 13.53
CA LYS A 130 12.10 -7.57 14.62
C LYS A 130 11.43 -7.64 15.99
N LYS A 131 10.33 -6.92 16.20
CA LYS A 131 9.63 -6.83 17.49
C LYS A 131 8.92 -8.13 17.86
N PHE A 132 8.20 -8.74 16.93
CA PHE A 132 7.30 -9.86 17.21
C PHE A 132 7.78 -11.22 16.66
N GLN A 133 8.85 -11.23 15.85
CA GLN A 133 9.40 -12.43 15.19
C GLN A 133 8.39 -13.13 14.26
N LYS A 134 7.48 -12.36 13.65
CA LYS A 134 6.45 -12.85 12.71
C LYS A 134 6.33 -11.94 11.50
N ASN A 135 6.01 -12.51 10.34
CA ASN A 135 5.67 -11.73 9.15
C ASN A 135 4.21 -11.25 9.23
N ILE A 136 3.96 -10.06 8.71
CA ILE A 136 2.61 -9.49 8.61
C ILE A 136 2.44 -8.76 7.28
N GLY A 137 1.21 -8.67 6.80
CA GLY A 137 0.82 -7.78 5.70
C GLY A 137 0.15 -6.51 6.24
N LEU A 138 0.20 -5.41 5.47
CA LEU A 138 -0.25 -4.09 5.92
C LEU A 138 -1.66 -4.12 6.51
N LYS A 139 -2.61 -4.79 5.85
CA LYS A 139 -4.00 -4.91 6.33
C LYS A 139 -4.15 -5.57 7.69
N ASN A 140 -3.30 -6.53 8.00
CA ASN A 140 -3.34 -7.18 9.30
C ASN A 140 -2.67 -6.31 10.36
N LEU A 141 -1.63 -5.56 9.98
CA LEU A 141 -1.01 -4.57 10.87
C LEU A 141 -2.01 -3.45 11.20
N GLU A 142 -2.73 -2.93 10.21
CA GLU A 142 -3.82 -1.97 10.40
C GLU A 142 -4.88 -2.48 11.37
N LYS A 143 -5.28 -3.75 11.26
CA LYS A 143 -6.22 -4.37 12.21
C LYS A 143 -5.71 -4.39 13.64
N LEU A 144 -4.40 -4.63 13.85
CA LEU A 144 -3.79 -4.58 15.19
C LEU A 144 -3.86 -3.17 15.79
N HIS A 145 -3.78 -2.14 14.95
CA HIS A 145 -3.90 -0.74 15.35
C HIS A 145 -5.35 -0.22 15.30
N HIS A 146 -6.34 -1.10 15.14
CA HIS A 146 -7.75 -0.72 15.04
C HIS A 146 -8.05 0.32 13.93
N ILE A 147 -7.27 0.30 12.86
CA ILE A 147 -7.46 1.18 11.71
C ILE A 147 -8.51 0.54 10.78
N GLU A 148 -9.63 1.23 10.62
CA GLU A 148 -10.69 0.84 9.69
C GLU A 148 -10.49 1.54 8.34
N ARG A 149 -10.58 0.79 7.23
CA ARG A 149 -10.58 1.36 5.87
C ARG A 149 -12.00 1.65 5.42
N GLU A 150 -12.24 2.85 4.92
CA GLU A 150 -13.51 3.19 4.28
C GLU A 150 -13.52 2.76 2.81
N GLY A 151 -14.30 1.71 2.47
CA GLY A 151 -14.64 1.39 1.08
C GLY A 151 -14.21 0.01 0.57
N ALA A 152 -14.59 -0.27 -0.68
CA ALA A 152 -14.37 -1.55 -1.32
C ALA A 152 -12.90 -1.74 -1.73
N LEU A 153 -12.32 -2.88 -1.32
CA LEU A 153 -10.97 -3.30 -1.65
C LEU A 153 -10.68 -3.24 -3.16
N ILE A 154 -9.70 -2.43 -3.55
CA ILE A 154 -9.10 -2.50 -4.89
C ILE A 154 -7.96 -3.52 -4.83
N SER A 155 -7.95 -4.47 -5.79
CA SER A 155 -6.82 -5.38 -5.93
C SER A 155 -5.70 -4.74 -6.75
N GLY A 156 -4.44 -5.04 -6.44
CA GLY A 156 -3.30 -4.64 -7.26
C GLY A 156 -3.42 -5.08 -8.73
N MET A 157 -4.11 -6.20 -9.00
CA MET A 157 -4.40 -6.62 -10.38
C MET A 157 -5.37 -5.65 -11.09
N THR A 158 -6.37 -5.13 -10.39
CA THR A 158 -7.30 -4.12 -10.91
C THR A 158 -6.58 -2.82 -11.22
N LEU A 159 -5.66 -2.40 -10.34
CA LEU A 159 -4.81 -1.23 -10.50
C LEU A 159 -3.88 -1.40 -11.72
N ALA A 160 -3.14 -2.50 -11.79
CA ALA A 160 -2.26 -2.82 -12.91
C ALA A 160 -3.00 -2.83 -14.26
N LYS A 161 -4.22 -3.43 -14.31
CA LYS A 161 -5.07 -3.40 -15.52
C LYS A 161 -5.50 -1.98 -15.89
N THR A 162 -5.76 -1.15 -14.89
CA THR A 162 -6.19 0.24 -15.10
C THR A 162 -5.03 1.08 -15.64
N PHE A 163 -3.86 1.04 -15.01
CA PHE A 163 -2.67 1.73 -15.52
C PHE A 163 -2.21 1.22 -16.88
N SER A 164 -2.36 -0.08 -17.17
CA SER A 164 -2.10 -0.62 -18.52
C SER A 164 -2.96 0.05 -19.58
N LYS A 165 -4.24 0.32 -19.28
CA LYS A 165 -5.14 1.03 -20.20
C LYS A 165 -4.74 2.50 -20.35
N ILE A 166 -4.45 3.19 -19.23
CA ILE A 166 -3.99 4.59 -19.23
C ILE A 166 -2.74 4.77 -20.11
N ILE A 167 -1.77 3.85 -20.01
CA ILE A 167 -0.54 3.90 -20.80
C ILE A 167 -0.79 3.62 -22.30
N LYS A 168 -1.73 2.74 -22.63
CA LYS A 168 -1.98 2.31 -24.02
C LYS A 168 -2.94 3.23 -24.78
N ASP A 169 -3.83 3.91 -24.06
CA ASP A 169 -4.93 4.68 -24.63
C ASP A 169 -4.95 6.08 -24.02
N ARG A 170 -4.50 7.06 -24.82
CA ARG A 170 -4.28 8.46 -24.37
C ARG A 170 -5.53 9.14 -23.82
N GLY A 171 -6.73 8.75 -24.27
CA GLY A 171 -8.00 9.35 -23.82
C GLY A 171 -8.75 8.48 -22.80
N TYR A 172 -8.13 7.40 -22.31
CA TYR A 172 -8.82 6.47 -21.41
C TYR A 172 -9.20 7.13 -20.08
N ILE A 173 -8.34 8.00 -19.55
CA ILE A 173 -8.56 8.74 -18.31
C ILE A 173 -9.80 9.66 -18.41
N GLU A 174 -10.00 10.33 -19.55
CA GLU A 174 -11.13 11.24 -19.82
C GLU A 174 -12.47 10.49 -19.86
N ARG A 175 -12.42 9.21 -20.24
CA ARG A 175 -13.60 8.32 -20.28
C ARG A 175 -13.77 7.52 -18.99
N MET A 176 -12.83 7.63 -18.05
CA MET A 176 -12.91 6.91 -16.78
C MET A 176 -13.94 7.60 -15.88
N PRO A 177 -14.87 6.85 -15.24
CA PRO A 177 -15.74 7.42 -14.22
C PRO A 177 -14.91 8.07 -13.11
N ARG A 178 -15.29 9.29 -12.70
CA ARG A 178 -14.57 10.04 -11.65
C ARG A 178 -14.45 9.26 -10.36
N GLU A 179 -15.51 8.58 -9.95
CA GLU A 179 -15.51 7.70 -8.77
C GLU A 179 -14.41 6.64 -8.80
N LYS A 180 -14.02 6.16 -10.00
CA LYS A 180 -12.95 5.18 -10.11
C LYS A 180 -11.59 5.81 -9.87
N ILE A 181 -11.37 7.05 -10.32
CA ILE A 181 -10.14 7.81 -10.07
C ILE A 181 -10.06 8.12 -8.57
N GLU A 182 -11.14 8.64 -7.99
CA GLU A 182 -11.24 8.95 -6.56
C GLU A 182 -10.98 7.72 -5.69
N LYS A 183 -11.52 6.54 -6.05
CA LYS A 183 -11.24 5.30 -5.34
C LYS A 183 -9.76 4.89 -5.39
N ILE A 184 -9.08 5.10 -6.52
CA ILE A 184 -7.65 4.78 -6.65
C ILE A 184 -6.81 5.73 -5.79
N LEU A 185 -7.09 7.04 -5.87
CA LEU A 185 -6.41 8.04 -5.07
C LEU A 185 -6.68 7.81 -3.58
N LYS A 186 -7.93 7.55 -3.18
CA LYS A 186 -8.28 7.27 -1.79
C LYS A 186 -7.59 6.02 -1.25
N TYR A 187 -7.52 4.96 -2.05
CA TYR A 187 -6.80 3.74 -1.67
C TYR A 187 -5.32 4.01 -1.34
N ASN A 188 -4.61 4.75 -2.20
CA ASN A 188 -3.21 5.10 -1.96
C ASN A 188 -3.05 6.16 -0.84
N GLU A 189 -4.02 7.07 -0.67
CA GLU A 189 -4.04 8.02 0.45
C GLU A 189 -4.12 7.28 1.78
N ASP A 190 -5.05 6.32 1.88
CA ASP A 190 -5.22 5.49 3.06
C ASP A 190 -3.94 4.72 3.38
N ASP A 191 -3.27 4.15 2.36
CA ASP A 191 -2.01 3.43 2.58
C ASP A 191 -0.95 4.33 3.24
N VAL A 192 -0.67 5.53 2.73
CA VAL A 192 0.35 6.42 3.32
C VAL A 192 -0.06 7.04 4.66
N VAL A 193 -1.34 7.33 4.87
CA VAL A 193 -1.86 7.85 6.15
C VAL A 193 -1.83 6.77 7.22
N ASN A 194 -2.10 5.52 6.85
CA ASN A 194 -2.07 4.41 7.78
C ASN A 194 -0.66 4.11 8.25
N LEU A 195 0.38 4.31 7.42
CA LEU A 195 1.77 4.21 7.90
C LEU A 195 2.04 5.21 9.04
N PHE A 196 1.51 6.44 8.95
CA PHE A 196 1.59 7.41 10.03
C PHE A 196 0.86 6.91 11.28
N ASN A 197 -0.38 6.48 11.15
CA ASN A 197 -1.19 6.02 12.29
C ASN A 197 -0.54 4.81 13.00
N ILE A 198 -0.04 3.85 12.22
CA ILE A 198 0.71 2.68 12.72
C ILE A 198 1.93 3.13 13.52
N MET A 199 2.73 4.06 12.99
CA MET A 199 3.90 4.57 13.71
C MET A 199 3.53 5.34 14.97
N ASN A 200 2.42 6.08 14.95
CA ASN A 200 1.93 6.86 16.08
C ASN A 200 1.40 5.99 17.25
N GLN A 201 1.06 4.73 16.98
CA GLN A 201 0.49 3.76 17.93
C GLN A 201 1.34 2.49 18.07
N TRP A 202 2.62 2.56 17.70
CA TRP A 202 3.50 1.40 17.56
C TRP A 202 3.65 0.55 18.83
N GLU A 203 3.73 1.21 19.99
CA GLU A 203 3.91 0.53 21.28
C GLU A 203 2.59 0.07 21.91
N ASP A 204 1.44 0.41 21.31
CA ASP A 204 0.13 -0.03 21.79
C ASP A 204 -0.13 -1.51 21.49
N VAL A 205 0.57 -2.08 20.50
CA VAL A 205 0.41 -3.48 20.10
C VAL A 205 1.31 -4.38 20.94
N THR A 206 0.69 -5.36 21.58
CA THR A 206 1.36 -6.36 22.41
C THR A 206 1.52 -7.71 21.70
N GLN A 207 2.34 -8.60 22.26
CA GLN A 207 2.47 -9.97 21.77
C GLN A 207 1.15 -10.75 21.86
N GLU A 208 0.30 -10.44 22.85
CA GLU A 208 -1.01 -11.07 23.05
C GLU A 208 -1.97 -10.70 21.91
N ASP A 209 -2.00 -9.43 21.51
CA ASP A 209 -2.80 -8.96 20.38
C ASP A 209 -2.40 -9.65 19.07
N VAL A 210 -1.10 -9.81 18.85
CA VAL A 210 -0.56 -10.52 17.69
C VAL A 210 -1.00 -11.99 17.67
N MET A 211 -0.94 -12.69 18.82
CA MET A 211 -1.40 -14.07 18.92
C MET A 211 -2.90 -14.21 18.71
N ALA A 212 -3.70 -13.31 19.30
CA ALA A 212 -5.14 -13.30 19.14
C ALA A 212 -5.56 -13.06 17.68
N LEU A 213 -4.87 -12.16 16.97
CA LEU A 213 -5.12 -11.95 15.55
C LEU A 213 -4.79 -13.20 14.71
N GLU A 214 -3.68 -13.87 14.99
CA GLU A 214 -3.32 -15.09 14.25
C GLU A 214 -4.30 -16.23 14.45
N GLU A 215 -4.77 -16.45 15.68
CA GLU A 215 -5.80 -17.45 15.98
C GLU A 215 -7.07 -17.15 15.19
N LYS A 216 -7.52 -15.89 15.20
CA LYS A 216 -8.68 -15.44 14.43
C LYS A 216 -8.50 -15.67 12.93
N LEU A 217 -7.34 -15.30 12.37
CA LEU A 217 -7.06 -15.48 10.95
C LEU A 217 -6.98 -16.96 10.55
N LEU A 218 -6.46 -17.81 11.42
CA LEU A 218 -6.43 -19.26 11.20
C LEU A 218 -7.84 -19.83 11.18
N GLN A 219 -8.69 -19.43 12.13
CA GLN A 219 -10.09 -19.83 12.17
C GLN A 219 -10.85 -19.38 10.91
N GLU A 220 -10.74 -18.10 10.52
CA GLU A 220 -11.37 -17.57 9.30
C GLU A 220 -10.91 -18.33 8.04
N LYS A 221 -9.64 -18.74 8.00
CA LYS A 221 -9.10 -19.53 6.88
C LYS A 221 -9.68 -20.94 6.86
N MET A 222 -9.80 -21.59 8.01
CA MET A 222 -10.40 -22.93 8.11
C MET A 222 -11.87 -22.92 7.70
N GLU A 223 -12.64 -21.93 8.14
CA GLU A 223 -14.05 -21.77 7.77
C GLU A 223 -14.23 -21.57 6.25
N LYS A 224 -13.39 -20.71 5.63
CA LYS A 224 -13.40 -20.50 4.17
C LYS A 224 -13.05 -21.77 3.39
N LEU A 225 -12.09 -22.56 3.88
CA LEU A 225 -11.72 -23.83 3.25
C LEU A 225 -12.84 -24.86 3.34
N ALA A 226 -13.49 -24.97 4.51
CA ALA A 226 -14.65 -25.85 4.70
C ALA A 226 -15.81 -25.47 3.75
N LEU A 227 -16.14 -24.18 3.68
CA LEU A 227 -17.18 -23.70 2.77
C LEU A 227 -16.84 -23.97 1.29
N LYS A 228 -15.57 -23.78 0.90
CA LYS A 228 -15.14 -24.05 -0.47
C LYS A 228 -15.25 -25.53 -0.81
N ALA A 229 -14.89 -26.43 0.11
CA ALA A 229 -15.02 -27.88 -0.08
C ALA A 229 -16.48 -28.28 -0.29
N MET A 230 -17.40 -27.78 0.54
CA MET A 230 -18.85 -28.03 0.38
C MET A 230 -19.37 -27.55 -0.99
N MET A 231 -18.95 -26.37 -1.44
CA MET A 231 -19.35 -25.84 -2.75
C MET A 231 -18.77 -26.65 -3.93
N GLU A 232 -17.63 -27.30 -3.77
CA GLU A 232 -17.04 -28.17 -4.77
C GLU A 232 -17.78 -29.52 -4.83
N GLU A 233 -18.11 -30.11 -3.68
CA GLU A 233 -18.94 -31.32 -3.58
C GLU A 233 -20.32 -31.11 -4.24
N GLU A 234 -21.02 -30.01 -3.95
CA GLU A 234 -22.30 -29.68 -4.58
C GLU A 234 -22.19 -29.53 -6.11
N LYS A 235 -21.07 -29.02 -6.62
CA LYS A 235 -20.84 -28.89 -8.06
C LYS A 235 -20.59 -30.25 -8.70
N GLU A 236 -19.85 -31.13 -8.03
CA GLU A 236 -19.60 -32.49 -8.51
C GLU A 236 -20.87 -33.34 -8.52
N GLU A 237 -21.71 -33.25 -7.49
CA GLU A 237 -23.01 -33.93 -7.47
C GLU A 237 -23.93 -33.44 -8.59
N LYS A 238 -24.02 -32.12 -8.81
CA LYS A 238 -24.78 -31.56 -9.93
C LYS A 238 -24.24 -32.02 -11.28
N ALA A 239 -22.92 -32.06 -11.45
CA ALA A 239 -22.30 -32.54 -12.69
C ALA A 239 -22.61 -34.03 -12.94
N LYS A 240 -22.54 -34.90 -11.92
CA LYS A 240 -22.88 -36.33 -12.05
C LYS A 240 -24.34 -36.54 -12.44
N ASN A 241 -25.27 -35.85 -11.78
CA ASN A 241 -26.70 -35.94 -12.10
C ASN A 241 -27.01 -35.46 -13.53
N THR A 242 -26.30 -34.43 -14.02
CA THR A 242 -26.47 -33.94 -15.40
C THR A 242 -25.90 -34.94 -16.42
N THR A 243 -24.90 -35.74 -16.07
CA THR A 243 -24.28 -36.71 -17.01
C THR A 243 -25.11 -37.98 -17.13
N GLU A 244 -25.81 -38.39 -16.05
CA GLU A 244 -26.73 -39.54 -16.06
C GLU A 244 -28.02 -39.27 -16.87
N GLU A 245 -28.52 -38.02 -16.91
CA GLU A 245 -29.69 -37.65 -17.73
C GLU A 245 -29.45 -37.70 -19.25
N PHE A 246 -28.20 -37.55 -19.72
CA PHE A 246 -27.87 -37.64 -21.16
C PHE A 246 -27.35 -39.03 -21.58
N GLY A 247 -27.23 -39.98 -20.66
CA GLY A 247 -26.64 -41.32 -20.89
C GLY A 247 -27.62 -42.43 -21.31
N TYR A 248 -28.93 -42.18 -21.32
CA TYR A 248 -29.95 -43.17 -21.73
C TYR A 248 -30.70 -42.72 -22.99
N SER A 249 -30.04 -42.78 -24.14
CA SER A 249 -30.71 -42.96 -25.41
C SER A 249 -29.87 -43.91 -26.27
N SER A 250 -30.20 -45.20 -26.19
CA SER A 250 -29.79 -46.26 -27.11
C SER A 250 -30.99 -47.15 -27.35
#